data_AF-A0A838J9B1-F1
#
_entry.id   AF-A0A838J9B1-F1
#
_cell.length_a   1.000
_cell.length_b   1.000
_cell.length_c   1.000
_cell.angle_alpha   90.00
_cell.angle_beta   90.00
_cell.angle_gamma   90.00
#
_symmetry.space_group_name_H-M   'P 1'
#
loop_
_entity.id
_entity.type
_entity.pdbx_description
1 polymer ?
#
loop_
_entity_poly.entity_id
_entity_poly.type
_entity_poly.pdbx_seq_one_letter_code
_entity_poly.pdbx_strand_id
1 'polypeptide(L)'
;MRDTPIQAIVLSDAEIDHTLGLLALRETSSQRIYATEWVHNALTSWNPLLHTLSTYCRVEWQPVRLNIPFILLNLDGAESGLQCQQFSTLSVKTEERGLAIAYDGMEMEI
;
A
#
# COMPACT_ATOMS: atom_id res chain seq x y z
N MET A 1 16.86 -14.39 -10.98
CA MET A 1 16.06 -13.86 -9.86
C MET A 1 17.02 -13.19 -8.90
N ARG A 2 16.79 -11.93 -8.51
CA ARG A 2 17.68 -11.23 -7.58
C ARG A 2 17.16 -11.37 -6.15
N ASP A 3 18.07 -11.66 -5.23
CA ASP A 3 17.77 -11.50 -3.80
C ASP A 3 17.70 -10.02 -3.44
N THR A 4 16.68 -9.66 -2.67
CA THR A 4 16.52 -8.34 -2.07
C THR A 4 16.54 -8.47 -0.55
N PRO A 5 17.22 -7.57 0.18
CA PRO A 5 17.07 -7.50 1.62
C PRO A 5 15.70 -6.92 2.04
N ILE A 6 14.93 -6.34 1.11
CA ILE A 6 13.62 -5.72 1.40
C ILE A 6 12.56 -6.83 1.58
N GLN A 7 12.04 -6.94 2.80
CA GLN A 7 11.10 -8.00 3.18
C GLN A 7 9.62 -7.55 3.17
N ALA A 8 9.37 -6.26 3.34
CA ALA A 8 8.03 -5.68 3.37
C ALA A 8 8.09 -4.20 2.98
N ILE A 9 7.00 -3.69 2.43
CA ILE A 9 6.85 -2.30 2.01
C ILE A 9 5.54 -1.77 2.58
N VAL A 10 5.57 -0.61 3.22
CA VAL A 10 4.37 0.07 3.74
C VAL A 10 4.15 1.33 2.93
N LEU A 11 2.97 1.48 2.34
CA LEU A 11 2.60 2.67 1.58
C LEU A 11 1.77 3.63 2.45
N SER A 12 2.23 4.87 2.59
CA SER A 12 1.52 5.96 3.27
C SER A 12 0.42 6.56 2.40
N ASP A 13 0.65 6.61 1.09
CA ASP A 13 -0.21 7.24 0.09
C ASP A 13 0.04 6.62 -1.31
N ALA A 14 -0.61 7.18 -2.32
CA ALA A 14 -0.58 6.72 -3.70
C ALA A 14 0.11 7.71 -4.67
N GLU A 15 0.97 8.62 -4.21
CA GLU A 15 1.70 9.50 -5.13
C GLU A 15 2.71 8.71 -5.97
N ILE A 16 2.89 9.17 -7.20
CA ILE A 16 3.76 8.49 -8.16
C ILE A 16 5.20 8.49 -7.65
N ASP A 17 5.70 9.60 -7.14
CA ASP A 17 7.06 9.71 -6.60
C ASP A 17 7.29 8.86 -5.35
N HIS A 18 6.24 8.56 -4.57
CA HIS A 18 6.33 7.63 -3.44
C HIS A 18 6.23 6.15 -3.86
N THR A 19 5.65 5.85 -5.02
CA THR A 19 5.31 4.46 -5.42
C THR A 19 6.10 3.94 -6.63
N LEU A 20 6.69 4.81 -7.44
CA LEU A 20 7.42 4.43 -8.66
C LEU A 20 8.64 3.54 -8.35
N GLY A 21 9.24 3.69 -7.18
CA GLY A 21 10.34 2.84 -6.70
C GLY A 21 10.00 1.35 -6.65
N LEU A 22 8.72 0.98 -6.55
CA LEU A 22 8.27 -0.43 -6.60
C LEU A 22 8.67 -1.11 -7.92
N LEU A 23 8.64 -0.38 -9.04
CA LEU A 23 9.07 -0.88 -10.34
C LEU A 23 10.58 -1.09 -10.42
N ALA A 24 11.38 -0.31 -9.67
CA ALA A 24 12.81 -0.55 -9.58
C ALA A 24 13.13 -1.87 -8.87
N LEU A 25 12.23 -2.34 -8.00
CA LEU A 25 12.34 -3.61 -7.26
C LEU A 25 11.71 -4.81 -7.99
N ARG A 26 11.23 -4.66 -9.22
CA ARG A 26 10.45 -5.69 -9.95
C ARG A 26 11.20 -6.99 -10.26
N GLU A 27 12.52 -7.05 -10.10
CA GLU A 27 13.33 -8.25 -10.37
C GLU A 27 13.30 -9.29 -9.21
N THR A 28 12.58 -8.98 -8.13
CA THR A 28 12.32 -9.89 -7.01
C THR A 28 11.21 -10.87 -7.38
N SER A 29 11.15 -12.02 -6.71
CA SER A 29 10.07 -13.00 -6.92
C SER A 29 8.71 -12.48 -6.44
N SER A 30 8.72 -11.73 -5.34
CA SER A 30 7.54 -11.20 -4.70
C SER A 30 7.82 -9.85 -4.04
N GLN A 31 6.75 -9.07 -3.84
CA GLN A 31 6.74 -7.85 -3.05
C GLN A 31 5.51 -7.88 -2.14
N ARG A 32 5.75 -7.80 -0.82
CA ARG A 32 4.70 -7.71 0.20
C ARG A 32 4.42 -6.25 0.51
N ILE A 33 3.19 -5.81 0.21
CA ILE A 33 2.78 -4.41 0.26
C ILE A 33 1.66 -4.23 1.27
N TYR A 34 1.94 -3.48 2.33
CA TYR A 34 0.96 -3.04 3.31
C TYR A 34 0.41 -1.69 2.90
N ALA A 35 -0.88 -1.62 2.64
CA ALA A 35 -1.53 -0.40 2.20
C ALA A 35 -2.99 -0.38 2.64
N THR A 36 -3.53 0.81 2.91
CA THR A 36 -4.97 0.97 3.11
C THR A 36 -5.71 0.59 1.83
N GLU A 37 -6.99 0.25 1.97
CA GLU A 37 -7.85 -0.06 0.83
C GLU A 37 -7.92 1.11 -0.17
N TRP A 38 -7.92 2.35 0.32
CA TRP A 38 -7.90 3.54 -0.53
C TRP A 38 -6.63 3.62 -1.38
N VAL A 39 -5.44 3.44 -0.78
CA VAL A 39 -4.16 3.46 -1.51
C VAL A 39 -4.10 2.32 -2.53
N HIS A 40 -4.54 1.12 -2.13
CA HIS A 40 -4.59 -0.02 -3.04
C HIS A 40 -5.53 0.25 -4.24
N ASN A 41 -6.71 0.82 -4.00
CA ASN A 41 -7.67 1.17 -5.05
C ASN A 41 -7.12 2.25 -5.98
N ALA A 42 -6.47 3.28 -5.44
CA ALA A 42 -5.82 4.31 -6.24
C ALA A 42 -4.73 3.72 -7.16
N LEU A 43 -3.91 2.79 -6.66
CA LEU A 43 -2.81 2.17 -7.40
C LEU A 43 -3.19 0.96 -8.27
N THR A 44 -4.48 0.60 -8.31
CA THR A 44 -5.02 -0.44 -9.19
C THR A 44 -6.00 0.12 -10.21
N SER A 45 -6.77 1.16 -9.84
CA SER A 45 -7.85 1.70 -10.67
C SER A 45 -7.47 3.02 -11.36
N TRP A 46 -6.91 3.98 -10.63
CA TRP A 46 -6.65 5.33 -11.17
C TRP A 46 -5.25 5.43 -11.78
N ASN A 47 -4.27 4.83 -11.13
CA ASN A 47 -2.92 4.65 -11.61
C ASN A 47 -2.63 3.14 -11.54
N PRO A 48 -2.64 2.39 -12.65
CA PRO A 48 -2.52 0.92 -12.65
C PRO A 48 -1.08 0.43 -12.38
N LEU A 49 -0.37 1.06 -11.45
CA LEU A 49 1.01 0.72 -11.10
C LEU A 49 1.11 -0.68 -10.53
N LEU A 50 0.24 -1.08 -9.59
CA LEU A 50 0.26 -2.43 -9.03
C LEU A 50 -0.12 -3.49 -10.07
N HIS A 51 -1.02 -3.16 -10.99
CA HIS A 51 -1.33 -4.03 -12.13
C HIS A 51 -0.09 -4.22 -13.02
N THR A 52 0.60 -3.12 -13.35
CA THR A 52 1.83 -3.17 -14.15
C THR A 52 2.92 -3.98 -13.46
N LEU A 53 3.14 -3.74 -12.16
CA LEU A 53 4.11 -4.45 -11.34
C LEU A 53 3.82 -5.96 -11.26
N SER A 54 2.54 -6.35 -11.20
CA SER A 54 2.12 -7.75 -11.15
C SER A 54 2.53 -8.58 -12.38
N THR A 55 2.87 -7.92 -13.50
CA THR A 55 3.39 -8.59 -14.70
C THR A 55 4.86 -9.02 -14.56
N TYR A 56 5.60 -8.48 -13.60
CA TYR A 56 7.02 -8.75 -13.37
C TYR A 56 7.28 -9.64 -12.15
N CYS A 57 6.54 -9.40 -11.06
CA CYS A 57 6.70 -10.13 -9.80
C CYS A 57 5.35 -10.32 -9.10
N ARG A 58 5.28 -11.28 -8.19
CA ARG A 58 4.06 -11.48 -7.37
C ARG A 58 3.86 -10.28 -6.44
N VAL A 59 2.71 -9.64 -6.51
CA VAL A 59 2.31 -8.58 -5.58
C VAL A 59 1.42 -9.18 -4.50
N GLU A 60 1.85 -9.11 -3.24
CA GLU A 60 1.10 -9.60 -2.06
C GLU A 60 0.58 -8.40 -1.27
N TRP A 61 -0.62 -7.94 -1.59
CA TRP A 61 -1.27 -6.87 -0.81
C TRP A 61 -1.73 -7.38 0.55
N GLN A 62 -1.40 -6.61 1.60
CA GLN A 62 -1.84 -6.79 2.97
C GLN A 62 -2.68 -5.56 3.36
N PRO A 63 -4.01 -5.71 3.51
CA PRO A 63 -4.86 -4.59 3.89
C PRO A 63 -4.55 -4.13 5.32
N VAL A 64 -4.41 -2.82 5.50
CA VAL A 64 -4.21 -2.21 6.82
C VAL A 64 -5.27 -1.15 7.07
N ARG A 65 -5.60 -0.95 8.35
CA ARG A 65 -6.61 0.02 8.79
C ARG A 65 -5.95 1.11 9.61
N LEU A 66 -6.42 2.34 9.42
CA LEU A 66 -5.98 3.47 10.22
C LEU A 66 -6.27 3.22 11.70
N ASN A 67 -5.35 3.67 12.55
CA ASN A 67 -5.39 3.57 14.00
C ASN A 67 -5.44 2.14 14.55
N ILE A 68 -5.19 1.13 13.72
CA ILE A 68 -5.10 -0.26 14.13
C ILE A 68 -3.65 -0.73 13.90
N PRO A 69 -2.90 -1.04 14.96
CA PRO A 69 -1.56 -1.60 14.82
C PRO A 69 -1.57 -2.96 14.13
N PHE A 70 -0.54 -3.24 13.34
CA PHE A 70 -0.32 -4.53 12.65
C PHE A 70 1.15 -4.91 12.68
N ILE A 71 1.43 -6.21 12.66
CA ILE A 71 2.79 -6.75 12.64
C ILE A 71 3.26 -6.82 11.19
N LEU A 72 4.50 -6.35 10.95
CA LEU A 72 5.16 -6.53 9.67
C LEU A 72 5.71 -7.95 9.59
N LEU A 73 5.31 -8.67 8.55
CA LEU A 73 5.80 -10.01 8.26
C LEU A 73 6.86 -9.93 7.16
N ASN A 74 7.84 -10.81 7.25
CA ASN A 74 8.81 -11.03 6.20
C ASN A 74 8.17 -11.75 4.99
N LEU A 75 8.90 -11.88 3.89
CA LEU A 75 8.42 -12.59 2.70
C LEU A 75 8.18 -14.09 2.95
N ASP A 76 8.87 -14.68 3.92
CA ASP A 76 8.65 -16.06 4.37
C ASP A 76 7.43 -16.21 5.32
N GLY A 77 6.80 -15.10 5.69
CA GLY A 77 5.66 -15.05 6.60
C GLY A 77 6.02 -15.00 8.09
N ALA A 78 7.31 -15.06 8.45
CA ALA A 78 7.74 -14.89 9.83
C ALA A 78 7.57 -13.44 10.29
N GLU A 79 7.37 -13.22 11.60
CA GLU A 79 7.34 -11.88 12.16
C GLU A 79 8.69 -11.20 12.02
N SER A 80 8.69 -9.95 11.55
CA SER A 80 9.92 -9.14 11.44
C SER A 80 10.41 -8.61 12.79
N GLY A 81 9.59 -8.70 13.85
CA GLY A 81 9.80 -8.01 15.11
C GLY A 81 9.39 -6.53 15.10
N LEU A 82 8.85 -6.03 13.97
CA LEU A 82 8.35 -4.66 13.83
C LEU A 82 6.82 -4.63 13.83
N GLN A 83 6.28 -3.63 14.52
CA GLN A 83 4.86 -3.28 14.51
C GLN A 83 4.69 -1.90 13.88
N CYS A 84 3.64 -1.73 13.08
CA CYS A 84 3.30 -0.47 12.43
C CYS A 84 1.87 -0.08 12.78
N GLN A 85 1.63 1.22 12.96
CA GLN A 85 0.29 1.79 13.04
C GLN A 85 0.24 2.98 12.11
N GLN A 86 -0.73 2.99 11.20
CA GLN A 86 -0.98 4.12 10.31
C GLN A 86 -2.01 5.05 10.93
N PHE A 87 -1.86 6.34 10.74
CA PHE A 87 -2.81 7.37 11.15
C PHE A 87 -2.99 8.37 10.01
N SER A 88 -4.15 9.01 9.95
CA SER A 88 -4.39 10.05 8.95
C SER A 88 -3.58 11.30 9.28
N THR A 89 -2.93 11.89 8.28
CA THR A 89 -2.27 13.20 8.38
C THR A 89 -3.17 14.34 7.91
N LEU A 90 -4.46 14.07 7.67
CA LEU A 90 -5.44 15.04 7.14
C LEU A 90 -5.07 15.64 5.77
N SER A 91 -4.22 14.95 5.00
CA SER A 91 -3.92 15.35 3.63
C SER A 91 -5.14 15.08 2.75
N VAL A 92 -5.99 16.09 2.58
CA VAL A 92 -7.08 16.07 1.61
C VAL A 92 -6.46 16.19 0.23
N LYS A 93 -6.29 15.06 -0.47
CA LYS A 93 -6.05 15.10 -1.91
C LYS A 93 -7.40 15.30 -2.55
N THR A 94 -7.71 16.55 -2.80
CA THR A 94 -8.86 16.95 -3.59
C THR A 94 -8.78 16.22 -4.93
N GLU A 95 -9.69 15.27 -5.15
CA GLU A 95 -9.98 14.82 -6.50
C GLU A 95 -10.43 16.04 -7.32
N GLU A 96 -9.73 16.37 -8.41
CA GLU A 96 -10.29 17.21 -9.49
C GLU A 96 -11.50 16.54 -10.19
N ARG A 97 -12.04 15.44 -9.64
CA ARG A 97 -13.22 14.72 -10.13
C ARG A 97 -14.37 14.55 -9.12
N GLY A 98 -14.33 15.27 -8.00
CA GLY A 98 -15.56 15.58 -7.26
C GLY A 98 -16.04 14.58 -6.21
N LEU A 99 -15.16 13.80 -5.57
CA LEU A 99 -15.46 13.17 -4.29
C LEU A 99 -14.31 13.41 -3.30
N ALA A 100 -14.46 14.44 -2.46
CA ALA A 100 -13.61 14.61 -1.30
C ALA A 100 -14.00 13.55 -0.26
N ILE A 101 -13.19 12.50 -0.11
CA ILE A 101 -13.39 11.52 0.96
C ILE A 101 -12.80 12.12 2.24
N ALA A 102 -13.63 12.81 3.01
CA ALA A 102 -13.33 13.14 4.39
C ALA A 102 -13.34 11.84 5.19
N TYR A 103 -12.19 11.46 5.74
CA TYR A 103 -12.14 10.48 6.82
C TYR A 103 -12.60 11.18 8.09
N ASP A 104 -13.91 11.19 8.32
CA ASP A 104 -14.42 11.32 9.68
C ASP A 104 -15.21 10.06 10.02
N GLY A 105 -14.99 9.54 11.22
CA GLY A 105 -15.70 8.39 11.70
C GLY A 105 -17.20 8.67 11.79
N MET A 106 -17.98 7.60 11.66
CA MET A 106 -19.45 7.48 11.78
C MET A 106 -20.26 7.42 10.48
N GLU A 107 -20.83 6.21 10.36
CA GLU A 107 -22.07 5.81 9.69
C GLU A 107 -22.04 5.59 8.18
N MET A 108 -21.74 4.33 7.85
CA MET A 108 -22.34 3.62 6.73
C MET A 108 -23.81 3.33 7.06
N GLU A 109 -24.75 3.95 6.35
CA GLU A 109 -26.06 3.35 6.12
C GLU A 109 -26.41 3.44 4.62
N ILE A 110 -26.44 2.24 4.03
CA ILE A 110 -26.95 1.73 2.75
C ILE A 110 -26.92 2.65 1.51
#